data_AF-A0A556RUQ4-F1
#
_entry.id   AF-A0A556RUQ4-F1
#
_cell.length_a   1.000
_cell.length_b   1.000
_cell.length_c   1.000
_cell.angle_alpha   90.00
_cell.angle_beta   90.00
_cell.angle_gamma   90.00
#
_symmetry.space_group_name_H-M   'P 1'
#
loop_
_entity.id
_entity.type
_entity.pdbx_description
1 polymer ?
#
loop_
_entity_poly.entity_id
_entity_poly.type
_entity_poly.pdbx_seq_one_letter_code
_entity_poly.pdbx_strand_id
1 'polypeptide(L)'
;MIKTISETDISNIIAEQMNRFGKVYLLIDPKINDDFFFEHNFEFESIVPIRDRQDTVSQDHECLQLCTIKKGVSYIDQVISELKNNQSAAIALIISPYSVKNIQNHISNAMFMSYKAKCYFLRFYDPYVLKHLVNILNKKQLNQLLGVIQYWYYWQNSYIELHHKPELILSDIDYEITTNQWQKINIAQAYNAYEYQMMRQQNSPLSGSQQNTLTLILDWIYKASFNTPEQQKMDYIVNHVMEKSEPFFQRTSYNQFSNMMKNSNIHQIKKYLQQLEQE
;
A
#
# COMPACT_ATOMS: atom_id res chain seq x y z
N MET A 1 15.45 1.41 -1.30
CA MET A 1 15.49 -0.01 -1.73
C MET A 1 14.44 -0.74 -0.93
N ILE A 2 13.57 -1.53 -1.59
CA ILE A 2 12.61 -2.40 -0.91
C ILE A 2 13.32 -3.73 -0.59
N LYS A 3 13.23 -4.19 0.65
CA LYS A 3 13.83 -5.45 1.10
C LYS A 3 12.85 -6.21 1.98
N THR A 4 12.70 -7.51 1.72
CA THR A 4 12.00 -8.43 2.62
C THR A 4 12.92 -8.86 3.76
N ILE A 5 12.41 -8.87 4.99
CA ILE A 5 13.16 -9.17 6.22
C ILE A 5 12.46 -10.31 6.98
N SER A 6 13.27 -11.19 7.60
CA SER A 6 12.75 -12.26 8.45
C SER A 6 12.18 -11.72 9.76
N GLU A 7 11.18 -12.38 10.32
CA GLU A 7 10.53 -11.94 11.57
C GLU A 7 11.51 -11.86 12.75
N THR A 8 12.45 -12.80 12.86
CA THR A 8 13.40 -12.84 13.99
C THR A 8 14.40 -11.69 13.96
N ASP A 9 14.63 -11.08 12.80
CA ASP A 9 15.58 -9.99 12.65
C ASP A 9 14.95 -8.63 12.94
N ILE A 10 13.61 -8.51 12.86
CA ILE A 10 12.96 -7.20 12.84
C ILE A 10 13.02 -6.45 14.18
N SER A 11 12.78 -7.13 15.30
CA SER A 11 12.84 -6.50 16.63
C SER A 11 14.24 -5.96 16.89
N ASN A 12 15.28 -6.70 16.48
CA ASN A 12 16.67 -6.28 16.58
C ASN A 12 16.98 -5.09 15.67
N ILE A 13 16.54 -5.14 14.41
CA ILE A 13 16.73 -4.04 13.43
C ILE A 13 16.04 -2.78 13.91
N ILE A 14 14.78 -2.88 14.32
CA ILE A 14 14.02 -1.75 14.87
C ILE A 14 14.75 -1.23 16.10
N ALA A 15 15.08 -2.07 17.08
CA ALA A 15 15.80 -1.66 18.30
C ALA A 15 17.13 -0.95 17.99
N GLU A 16 17.91 -1.44 17.03
CA GLU A 16 19.14 -0.79 16.57
C GLU A 16 18.86 0.60 15.99
N GLN A 17 17.85 0.73 15.13
CA GLN A 17 17.46 2.03 14.60
C GLN A 17 16.88 2.95 15.68
N MET A 18 16.08 2.44 16.64
CA MET A 18 15.63 3.21 17.81
C MET A 18 16.82 3.75 18.60
N ASN A 19 17.84 2.90 18.79
CA ASN A 19 19.05 3.29 19.50
C ASN A 19 19.79 4.42 18.79
N ARG A 20 19.83 4.39 17.46
CA ARG A 20 20.50 5.37 16.61
C ARG A 20 19.75 6.70 16.51
N PHE A 21 18.43 6.69 16.35
CA PHE A 21 17.63 7.90 16.10
C PHE A 21 16.94 8.44 17.36
N GLY A 22 16.83 7.65 18.42
CA GLY A 22 16.22 8.03 19.69
C GLY A 22 14.69 8.07 19.69
N LYS A 23 14.05 8.11 18.51
CA LYS A 23 12.60 8.13 18.32
C LYS A 23 12.19 7.25 17.15
N VAL A 24 11.02 6.62 17.29
CA VAL A 24 10.32 5.89 16.24
C VAL A 24 8.88 6.35 16.23
N TYR A 25 8.26 6.29 15.07
CA TYR A 25 6.88 6.71 14.89
C TYR A 25 6.04 5.53 14.41
N LEU A 26 4.87 5.34 15.02
CA LEU A 26 3.87 4.39 14.57
C LEU A 26 2.81 5.17 13.78
N LEU A 27 2.58 4.76 12.55
CA LEU A 27 1.53 5.30 11.70
C LEU A 27 0.28 4.44 11.84
N ILE A 28 -0.84 5.08 12.19
CA ILE A 28 -2.12 4.43 12.45
C ILE A 28 -3.20 5.06 11.57
N ASP A 29 -4.02 4.26 10.91
CA ASP A 29 -5.22 4.74 10.20
C ASP A 29 -6.48 4.24 10.90
N PRO A 30 -7.13 5.11 11.70
CA PRO A 30 -8.33 4.75 12.45
C PRO A 30 -9.41 4.11 11.58
N LYS A 31 -9.52 4.50 10.30
CA LYS A 31 -10.54 3.98 9.38
C LYS A 31 -10.40 2.47 9.07
N ILE A 32 -9.28 1.85 9.44
CA ILE A 32 -9.10 0.39 9.36
C ILE A 32 -9.78 -0.29 10.56
N ASN A 33 -9.50 0.22 11.77
CA ASN A 33 -10.08 -0.21 13.03
C ASN A 33 -10.09 0.98 14.02
N ASP A 34 -11.28 1.53 14.26
CA ASP A 34 -11.44 2.73 15.08
C ASP A 34 -11.14 2.46 16.58
N ASP A 35 -11.08 1.19 17.00
CA ASP A 35 -10.91 0.79 18.39
C ASP A 35 -9.44 0.59 18.82
N PHE A 36 -8.47 0.82 17.92
CA PHE A 36 -7.05 0.53 18.18
C PHE A 36 -6.54 1.12 19.51
N PHE A 37 -6.86 2.39 19.81
CA PHE A 37 -6.42 3.03 21.06
C PHE A 37 -7.20 2.58 22.30
N PHE A 38 -8.38 1.96 22.14
CA PHE A 38 -9.15 1.39 23.25
C PHE A 38 -8.70 -0.04 23.56
N GLU A 39 -8.29 -0.80 22.55
CA GLU A 39 -7.80 -2.17 22.69
C GLU A 39 -6.35 -2.22 23.20
N HIS A 40 -5.58 -1.15 23.00
CA HIS A 40 -4.16 -1.11 23.31
C HIS A 40 -3.78 0.00 24.31
N ASN A 41 -3.08 -0.38 25.37
CA ASN A 41 -2.47 0.55 26.31
C ASN A 41 -1.03 0.91 25.90
N PHE A 42 -0.88 1.58 24.76
CA PHE A 42 0.42 2.12 24.32
C PHE A 42 0.63 3.55 24.86
N GLU A 43 1.76 3.79 25.54
CA GLU A 43 2.10 5.12 26.04
C GLU A 43 2.90 5.92 24.99
N PHE A 44 2.24 6.79 24.23
CA PHE A 44 2.94 7.63 23.25
C PHE A 44 3.44 8.95 23.85
N GLU A 45 4.64 9.39 23.44
CA GLU A 45 5.17 10.72 23.80
C GLU A 45 4.30 11.83 23.20
N SER A 46 3.80 11.61 21.99
CA SER A 46 2.88 12.51 21.31
C SER A 46 2.10 11.76 20.23
N ILE A 47 0.86 12.18 20.00
CA ILE A 47 0.01 11.73 18.90
C ILE A 47 -0.33 12.98 18.09
N VAL A 48 -0.04 12.97 16.79
CA VAL A 48 -0.39 14.08 15.90
C VAL A 48 -1.22 13.61 14.70
N PRO A 49 -2.30 14.32 14.33
CA PRO A 49 -3.11 13.96 13.18
C PRO A 49 -2.44 14.40 11.89
N ILE A 50 -2.34 13.50 10.91
CA ILE A 50 -1.97 13.79 9.54
C ILE A 50 -3.27 13.95 8.74
N ARG A 51 -3.60 15.20 8.48
CA ARG A 51 -4.81 15.59 7.77
C ARG A 51 -4.54 15.66 6.27
N ASP A 52 -5.45 15.09 5.50
CA ASP A 52 -5.56 15.41 4.07
C ASP A 52 -5.89 16.90 3.96
N ARG A 53 -5.13 17.65 3.17
CA ARG A 53 -5.35 19.08 2.96
C ARG A 53 -6.72 19.40 2.36
N GLN A 54 -7.37 18.42 1.72
CA GLN A 54 -8.74 18.57 1.21
C GLN A 54 -9.81 18.19 2.23
N ASP A 55 -9.43 17.54 3.33
CA ASP A 55 -10.35 17.11 4.38
C ASP A 55 -10.60 18.25 5.39
N THR A 56 -11.71 18.92 5.14
CA THR A 56 -12.21 20.05 5.95
C THR A 56 -13.26 19.64 6.99
N VAL A 57 -13.64 18.36 7.04
CA VAL A 57 -14.83 17.90 7.77
C VAL A 57 -14.54 16.87 8.86
N SER A 58 -13.53 16.01 8.67
CA SER A 58 -13.21 14.96 9.65
C SER A 58 -12.62 15.57 10.92
N GLN A 59 -12.91 14.99 12.07
CA GLN A 59 -12.27 15.32 13.33
C GLN A 59 -10.83 14.78 13.36
N ASP A 60 -10.00 15.35 14.23
CA ASP A 60 -8.59 14.94 14.32
C ASP A 60 -8.43 13.46 14.63
N HIS A 61 -9.30 12.86 15.46
CA HIS A 61 -9.23 11.44 15.80
C HIS A 61 -9.63 10.49 14.65
N GLU A 62 -10.32 11.00 13.62
CA GLU A 62 -10.70 10.25 12.42
C GLU A 62 -9.61 10.33 11.32
N CYS A 63 -8.59 11.18 11.52
CA CYS A 63 -7.48 11.34 10.60
C CYS A 63 -6.42 10.25 10.81
N LEU A 64 -5.50 10.11 9.86
CA LEU A 64 -4.30 9.29 10.03
C LEU A 64 -3.50 9.81 11.24
N GLN A 65 -3.08 8.96 12.17
CA GLN A 65 -2.34 9.35 13.36
C GLN A 65 -0.87 8.99 13.24
N LEU A 66 0.01 9.92 13.60
CA LEU A 66 1.44 9.68 13.76
C LEU A 66 1.79 9.72 15.25
N CYS A 67 2.08 8.54 15.80
CA CYS A 67 2.31 8.36 17.22
C CYS A 67 3.81 8.21 17.50
N THR A 68 4.37 9.03 18.39
CA THR A 68 5.79 8.99 18.73
C THR A 68 6.03 8.01 19.86
N ILE A 69 6.85 7.00 19.59
CA ILE A 69 7.31 6.01 20.55
C ILE A 69 8.70 6.44 21.03
N LYS A 70 8.85 6.60 22.34
CA LYS A 70 10.12 6.94 22.97
C LYS A 70 11.06 5.74 22.99
N LYS A 71 12.37 5.99 22.94
CA LYS A 71 13.38 4.96 23.19
C LYS A 71 13.19 4.31 24.58
N GLY A 72 13.36 2.98 24.63
CA GLY A 72 13.39 2.21 25.88
C GLY A 72 12.02 1.75 26.40
N VAL A 73 10.98 1.83 25.57
CA VAL A 73 9.65 1.30 25.91
C VAL A 73 9.63 -0.23 25.90
N SER A 74 8.88 -0.83 26.82
CA SER A 74 8.77 -2.29 26.94
C SER A 74 7.77 -2.94 25.98
N TYR A 75 6.95 -2.14 25.30
CA TYR A 75 5.84 -2.62 24.46
C TYR A 75 6.17 -2.61 22.95
N ILE A 76 7.43 -2.40 22.55
CA ILE A 76 7.79 -2.33 21.12
C ILE A 76 7.43 -3.64 20.38
N ASP A 77 7.64 -4.80 21.00
CA ASP A 77 7.27 -6.08 20.40
C ASP A 77 5.75 -6.23 20.25
N GLN A 78 4.96 -5.61 21.12
CA GLN A 78 3.50 -5.56 20.97
C GLN A 78 3.12 -4.68 19.77
N VAL A 79 3.76 -3.53 19.59
CA VAL A 79 3.55 -2.67 18.41
C VAL A 79 3.92 -3.39 17.10
N ILE A 80 5.02 -4.15 17.12
CA ILE A 80 5.44 -5.00 15.99
C ILE A 80 4.38 -6.09 15.74
N SER A 81 3.87 -6.73 16.79
CA SER A 81 2.78 -7.72 16.67
C SER A 81 1.51 -7.10 16.09
N GLU A 82 1.19 -5.86 16.46
CA GLU A 82 0.02 -5.15 15.93
C GLU A 82 0.17 -4.84 14.45
N LEU A 83 1.33 -4.37 14.00
CA LEU A 83 1.61 -4.23 12.58
C LEU A 83 1.42 -5.53 11.80
N LYS A 84 1.75 -6.67 12.42
CA LYS A 84 1.57 -8.00 11.82
C LYS A 84 0.10 -8.40 11.69
N ASN A 85 -0.76 -7.87 12.56
CA ASN A 85 -2.17 -8.15 12.51
C ASN A 85 -2.82 -7.36 11.36
N ASN A 86 -3.18 -8.04 10.28
CA ASN A 86 -3.79 -7.43 9.10
C ASN A 86 -5.17 -6.75 9.37
N GLN A 87 -5.70 -6.87 10.58
CA GLN A 87 -6.91 -6.17 11.04
C GLN A 87 -6.60 -4.97 11.96
N SER A 88 -5.34 -4.75 12.30
CA SER A 88 -4.92 -3.62 13.13
C SER A 88 -4.96 -2.32 12.35
N ALA A 89 -5.23 -1.22 13.04
CA ALA A 89 -5.12 0.12 12.47
C ALA A 89 -3.65 0.56 12.28
N ALA A 90 -2.70 -0.15 12.87
CA ALA A 90 -1.27 0.09 12.67
C ALA A 90 -0.83 -0.27 11.24
N ILE A 91 -0.29 0.71 10.51
CA ILE A 91 0.11 0.54 9.09
C ILE A 91 1.62 0.34 8.94
N ALA A 92 2.39 1.19 9.60
CA ALA A 92 3.84 1.21 9.43
C ALA A 92 4.57 1.75 10.65
N LEU A 93 5.79 1.25 10.86
CA LEU A 93 6.78 1.92 11.70
C LEU A 93 7.68 2.80 10.83
N ILE A 94 7.89 4.02 11.29
CA ILE A 94 8.59 5.09 10.60
C ILE A 94 9.80 5.50 11.45
N ILE A 95 10.95 5.60 10.80
CA ILE A 95 12.17 6.11 11.43
C ILE A 95 12.72 7.25 10.60
N SER A 96 12.97 8.37 11.26
CA SER A 96 13.40 9.60 10.63
C SER A 96 14.33 10.38 11.55
N PRO A 97 15.37 11.05 11.01
CA PRO A 97 16.18 12.00 11.78
C PRO A 97 15.47 13.34 12.00
N TYR A 98 14.29 13.55 11.42
CA TYR A 98 13.55 14.80 11.51
C TYR A 98 12.46 14.77 12.60
N SER A 99 11.97 15.96 12.96
CA SER A 99 10.93 16.11 13.98
C SER A 99 9.58 15.56 13.51
N VAL A 100 8.73 15.17 14.47
CA VAL A 100 7.35 14.73 14.21
C VAL A 100 6.58 15.72 13.32
N LYS A 101 6.77 17.02 13.52
CA LYS A 101 6.15 18.09 12.71
C LYS A 101 6.59 18.05 11.25
N ASN A 102 7.88 17.80 10.99
CA ASN A 102 8.39 17.69 9.63
C ASN A 102 7.84 16.44 8.94
N ILE A 103 7.74 15.32 9.66
CA ILE A 103 7.18 14.06 9.15
C ILE A 103 5.69 14.22 8.84
N GLN A 104 4.94 14.79 9.78
CA GLN A 104 3.51 15.10 9.63
C GLN A 104 3.27 15.98 8.39
N ASN A 105 3.99 17.09 8.27
CA ASN A 105 3.90 17.98 7.13
C ASN A 105 4.26 17.24 5.83
N HIS A 106 5.35 16.49 5.82
CA HIS A 106 5.77 15.71 4.66
C HIS A 106 4.70 14.74 4.18
N ILE A 107 4.14 13.91 5.07
CA ILE A 107 3.12 12.93 4.70
C ILE A 107 1.86 13.65 4.18
N SER A 108 1.42 14.71 4.85
CA SER A 108 0.27 15.53 4.40
C SER A 108 0.50 16.12 3.00
N ASN A 109 1.71 16.61 2.71
CA ASN A 109 2.10 17.16 1.41
C ASN A 109 2.16 16.08 0.33
N ALA A 110 2.66 14.91 0.68
CA ALA A 110 2.86 13.80 -0.24
C ALA A 110 1.56 13.08 -0.61
N MET A 111 0.54 13.15 0.24
CA MET A 111 -0.77 12.57 -0.04
C MET A 111 -1.48 13.18 -1.25
N PHE A 112 -1.16 14.41 -1.66
CA PHE A 112 -1.88 15.09 -2.72
C PHE A 112 -1.10 15.11 -4.03
N MET A 113 -1.70 14.56 -5.09
CA MET A 113 -1.09 14.49 -6.41
C MET A 113 -2.08 14.98 -7.46
N SER A 114 -1.67 15.88 -8.36
CA SER A 114 -2.57 16.44 -9.38
C SER A 114 -1.97 16.43 -10.79
N TYR A 115 -2.84 16.31 -11.79
CA TYR A 115 -2.50 16.40 -13.22
C TYR A 115 -3.68 16.98 -14.01
N LYS A 116 -3.49 18.11 -14.69
CA LYS A 116 -4.50 18.79 -15.52
C LYS A 116 -5.88 18.90 -14.84
N ALA A 117 -5.91 19.49 -13.64
CA ALA A 117 -7.09 19.65 -12.79
C ALA A 117 -7.74 18.35 -12.25
N LYS A 118 -7.23 17.17 -12.60
CA LYS A 118 -7.57 15.93 -11.88
C LYS A 118 -6.64 15.77 -10.69
N CYS A 119 -7.18 15.26 -9.58
CA CYS A 119 -6.41 15.04 -8.36
C CYS A 119 -6.62 13.62 -7.82
N TYR A 120 -5.59 13.13 -7.16
CA TYR A 120 -5.62 11.89 -6.40
C TYR A 120 -5.10 12.08 -5.01
N PHE A 121 -5.79 11.42 -4.09
CA PHE A 121 -5.27 11.12 -2.78
C PHE A 121 -4.43 9.85 -2.87
N LEU A 122 -3.13 10.00 -2.66
CA LEU A 122 -2.17 8.94 -2.71
C LEU A 122 -1.89 8.42 -1.32
N ARG A 123 -2.47 7.25 -0.99
CA ARG A 123 -2.16 6.52 0.24
C ARG A 123 -0.83 5.80 0.11
N PHE A 124 0.26 6.50 -0.18
CA PHE A 124 1.57 5.88 -0.44
C PHE A 124 2.16 5.13 0.77
N TYR A 125 1.61 5.40 1.95
CA TYR A 125 1.87 4.67 3.18
C TYR A 125 1.22 3.28 3.21
N ASP A 126 0.31 2.98 2.28
CA ASP A 126 -0.18 1.63 2.05
C ASP A 126 0.86 0.86 1.20
N PRO A 127 1.38 -0.29 1.68
CA PRO A 127 2.36 -1.08 0.93
C PRO A 127 1.83 -1.55 -0.44
N TYR A 128 0.52 -1.79 -0.58
CA TYR A 128 -0.12 -2.15 -1.85
C TYR A 128 -0.17 -0.97 -2.83
N VAL A 129 -0.22 0.27 -2.35
CA VAL A 129 -0.06 1.45 -3.21
C VAL A 129 1.41 1.64 -3.58
N LEU A 130 2.31 1.52 -2.60
CA LEU A 130 3.74 1.77 -2.79
C LEU A 130 4.38 0.81 -3.81
N LYS A 131 3.98 -0.48 -3.82
CA LYS A 131 4.47 -1.46 -4.81
C LYS A 131 4.22 -1.01 -6.26
N HIS A 132 3.09 -0.34 -6.52
CA HIS A 132 2.76 0.18 -7.84
C HIS A 132 3.54 1.46 -8.14
N LEU A 133 3.62 2.37 -7.18
CA LEU A 133 4.30 3.66 -7.38
C LEU A 133 5.78 3.52 -7.71
N VAL A 134 6.48 2.55 -7.12
CA VAL A 134 7.91 2.30 -7.43
C VAL A 134 8.13 1.94 -8.90
N ASN A 135 7.13 1.38 -9.57
CA ASN A 135 7.20 1.04 -11.00
C ASN A 135 6.76 2.19 -11.92
N ILE A 136 6.10 3.20 -11.37
CA ILE A 136 5.52 4.32 -12.13
C ILE A 136 6.40 5.56 -12.04
N LEU A 137 6.83 5.88 -10.82
CA LEU A 137 7.59 7.08 -10.51
C LEU A 137 9.08 6.84 -10.78
N ASN A 138 9.74 7.88 -11.28
CA ASN A 138 11.19 7.85 -11.42
C ASN A 138 11.88 8.04 -10.06
N LYS A 139 13.19 7.85 -10.01
CA LYS A 139 13.96 7.96 -8.76
C LYS A 139 13.83 9.32 -8.06
N LYS A 140 13.80 10.43 -8.80
CA LYS A 140 13.63 11.78 -8.23
C LYS A 140 12.25 11.91 -7.59
N GLN A 141 11.20 11.51 -8.30
CA GLN A 141 9.82 11.50 -7.81
C GLN A 141 9.63 10.59 -6.59
N LEU A 142 10.27 9.42 -6.58
CA LEU A 142 10.24 8.51 -5.42
C LEU A 142 10.98 9.11 -4.21
N ASN A 143 12.14 9.74 -4.42
CA ASN A 143 12.82 10.44 -3.34
C ASN A 143 11.96 11.58 -2.79
N GLN A 144 11.26 12.31 -3.67
CA GLN A 144 10.32 13.34 -3.24
C GLN A 144 9.17 12.76 -2.43
N LEU A 145 8.53 11.68 -2.90
CA LEU A 145 7.44 10.99 -2.20
C LEU A 145 7.84 10.54 -0.78
N LEU A 146 9.06 10.02 -0.63
CA LEU A 146 9.54 9.44 0.63
C LEU A 146 10.16 10.49 1.59
N GLY A 147 10.72 11.57 1.02
CA GLY A 147 11.19 12.78 1.69
C GLY A 147 11.91 12.56 3.01
N VAL A 148 11.32 13.03 4.11
CA VAL A 148 12.04 13.08 5.41
C VAL A 148 12.18 11.72 6.10
N ILE A 149 11.61 10.64 5.57
CA ILE A 149 11.47 9.37 6.31
C ILE A 149 12.53 8.36 5.89
N GLN A 150 13.57 8.19 6.69
CA GLN A 150 14.68 7.30 6.32
C GLN A 150 14.26 5.84 6.14
N TYR A 151 13.46 5.31 7.07
CA TYR A 151 12.96 3.94 7.02
C TYR A 151 11.45 3.90 7.17
N TRP A 152 10.83 3.11 6.30
CA TRP A 152 9.48 2.62 6.47
C TRP A 152 9.54 1.10 6.67
N TYR A 153 8.84 0.62 7.69
CA TYR A 153 8.65 -0.80 7.96
C TYR A 153 7.17 -1.12 7.85
N TYR A 154 6.82 -1.97 6.89
CA TYR A 154 5.46 -2.44 6.64
C TYR A 154 5.37 -3.94 6.91
N TRP A 155 4.14 -4.41 7.14
CA TRP A 155 3.84 -5.83 7.14
C TRP A 155 2.93 -6.17 5.94
N GLN A 156 3.39 -7.11 5.11
CA GLN A 156 2.63 -7.61 3.95
C GLN A 156 3.00 -9.08 3.72
N ASN A 157 2.43 -9.99 4.52
CA ASN A 157 2.81 -11.41 4.65
C ASN A 157 4.25 -11.67 5.15
N SER A 158 5.10 -10.66 5.13
CA SER A 158 6.47 -10.60 5.63
C SER A 158 6.81 -9.14 5.95
N TYR A 159 7.87 -8.89 6.73
CA TYR A 159 8.34 -7.52 6.96
C TYR A 159 8.98 -6.97 5.70
N ILE A 160 8.52 -5.80 5.29
CA ILE A 160 9.08 -5.06 4.18
C ILE A 160 9.73 -3.79 4.72
N GLU A 161 11.04 -3.65 4.52
CA GLU A 161 11.76 -2.41 4.75
C GLU A 161 11.88 -1.64 3.46
N LEU A 162 11.55 -0.36 3.52
CA LEU A 162 11.91 0.61 2.51
C LEU A 162 12.86 1.65 3.12
N HIS A 163 14.13 1.55 2.72
CA HIS A 163 15.17 2.47 3.12
C HIS A 163 15.49 3.47 2.00
N HIS A 164 15.59 4.76 2.34
CA HIS A 164 16.09 5.79 1.44
C HIS A 164 16.88 6.88 2.20
N LYS A 165 17.67 7.66 1.47
CA LYS A 165 18.38 8.81 2.04
C LYS A 165 17.36 9.95 2.19
N PRO A 166 17.09 10.42 3.43
CA PRO A 166 15.98 11.33 3.63
C PRO A 166 16.36 12.76 3.20
N GLU A 167 15.39 13.46 2.64
CA GLU A 167 15.51 14.82 2.13
C GLU A 167 14.43 15.71 2.77
N LEU A 168 14.82 16.91 3.20
CA LEU A 168 13.90 17.84 3.82
C LEU A 168 13.04 18.53 2.78
N ILE A 169 11.77 18.14 2.69
CA ILE A 169 10.79 18.70 1.77
C ILE A 169 9.67 19.32 2.60
N LEU A 170 9.66 20.64 2.68
CA LEU A 170 8.69 21.40 3.47
C LEU A 170 7.60 22.07 2.62
N SER A 171 7.80 22.10 1.30
CA SER A 171 6.83 22.59 0.33
C SER A 171 5.95 21.46 -0.20
N ASP A 172 4.96 21.86 -0.98
CA ASP A 172 4.16 20.95 -1.79
C ASP A 172 5.09 20.18 -2.75
N ILE A 173 4.77 18.91 -2.96
CA ILE A 173 5.53 18.08 -3.88
C ILE A 173 4.99 18.33 -5.29
N ASP A 174 5.79 19.04 -6.09
CA ASP A 174 5.58 19.03 -7.53
C ASP A 174 6.10 17.71 -8.09
N TYR A 175 5.17 16.80 -8.31
CA TYR A 175 5.47 15.47 -8.83
C TYR A 175 5.87 15.47 -10.31
N GLU A 176 5.67 16.57 -11.07
CA GLU A 176 5.98 16.65 -12.52
C GLU A 176 5.55 15.38 -13.30
N ILE A 177 4.28 14.98 -13.19
CA ILE A 177 3.80 13.68 -13.68
C ILE A 177 3.48 13.73 -15.17
N THR A 178 3.98 12.76 -15.92
CA THR A 178 3.66 12.61 -17.35
C THR A 178 2.27 11.99 -17.57
N THR A 179 1.67 12.19 -18.75
CA THR A 179 0.38 11.55 -19.10
C THR A 179 0.39 10.03 -18.92
N ASN A 180 1.50 9.37 -19.27
CA ASN A 180 1.63 7.92 -19.14
C ASN A 180 1.66 7.48 -17.67
N GLN A 181 2.41 8.19 -16.82
CA GLN A 181 2.44 7.93 -15.38
C GLN A 181 1.08 8.16 -14.74
N TRP A 182 0.38 9.22 -15.15
CA TRP A 182 -0.97 9.50 -14.70
C TRP A 182 -1.93 8.35 -15.02
N GLN A 183 -1.93 7.86 -16.26
CA GLN A 183 -2.74 6.70 -16.64
C GLN A 183 -2.42 5.46 -15.79
N LYS A 184 -1.14 5.20 -15.53
CA LYS A 184 -0.70 4.07 -14.69
C LYS A 184 -1.16 4.20 -13.23
N ILE A 185 -1.20 5.41 -12.70
CA ILE A 185 -1.71 5.68 -11.35
C ILE A 185 -3.22 5.38 -11.30
N ASN A 186 -4.00 5.78 -12.32
CA ASN A 186 -5.43 5.44 -12.39
C ASN A 186 -5.66 3.93 -12.35
N ILE A 187 -4.85 3.17 -13.09
CA ILE A 187 -4.93 1.71 -13.12
C ILE A 187 -4.63 1.14 -11.74
N ALA A 188 -3.52 1.56 -11.13
CA ALA A 188 -3.10 1.09 -9.82
C ALA A 188 -4.15 1.39 -8.74
N GLN A 189 -4.82 2.53 -8.82
CA GLN A 189 -5.91 2.85 -7.90
C GLN A 189 -7.17 2.01 -8.11
N ALA A 190 -7.60 1.85 -9.37
CA ALA A 190 -8.74 0.97 -9.67
C ALA A 190 -8.45 -0.44 -9.14
N TYR A 191 -7.25 -0.93 -9.43
CA TYR A 191 -6.75 -2.21 -8.94
C TYR A 191 -6.79 -2.33 -7.41
N ASN A 192 -6.25 -1.35 -6.67
CA ASN A 192 -6.24 -1.38 -5.20
C ASN A 192 -7.67 -1.33 -4.62
N ALA A 193 -8.56 -0.57 -5.25
CA ALA A 193 -9.97 -0.53 -4.86
C ALA A 193 -10.65 -1.89 -5.07
N TYR A 194 -10.34 -2.58 -6.18
CA TYR A 194 -10.85 -3.93 -6.43
C TYR A 194 -10.32 -4.96 -5.43
N GLU A 195 -9.00 -4.97 -5.17
CA GLU A 195 -8.39 -5.86 -4.17
C GLU A 195 -9.06 -5.66 -2.79
N TYR A 196 -9.25 -4.41 -2.38
CA TYR A 196 -9.93 -4.06 -1.13
C TYR A 196 -11.40 -4.51 -1.09
N GLN A 197 -12.17 -4.21 -2.14
CA GLN A 197 -13.59 -4.60 -2.21
C GLN A 197 -13.75 -6.12 -2.17
N MET A 198 -12.90 -6.86 -2.88
CA MET A 198 -12.93 -8.32 -2.91
C MET A 198 -12.61 -8.92 -1.54
N MET A 199 -11.61 -8.39 -0.83
CA MET A 199 -11.28 -8.84 0.52
C MET A 199 -12.43 -8.58 1.51
N ARG A 200 -13.18 -7.48 1.36
CA ARG A 200 -14.32 -7.15 2.23
C ARG A 200 -15.60 -7.92 1.94
N GLN A 201 -15.85 -8.30 0.69
CA GLN A 201 -17.09 -8.98 0.29
C GLN A 201 -17.10 -10.49 0.59
N GLN A 202 -15.98 -11.04 1.04
CA GLN A 202 -15.88 -12.46 1.37
C GLN A 202 -16.46 -12.72 2.77
N ASN A 203 -17.48 -13.58 2.86
CA ASN A 203 -18.09 -14.02 4.13
C ASN A 203 -17.11 -14.86 4.99
N SER A 204 -15.97 -15.26 4.44
CA SER A 204 -14.91 -15.99 5.14
C SER A 204 -13.55 -15.55 4.58
N PRO A 205 -12.48 -15.51 5.39
CA PRO A 205 -11.16 -15.18 4.88
C PRO A 205 -10.77 -16.10 3.72
N LEU A 206 -10.20 -15.51 2.65
CA LEU A 206 -9.66 -16.30 1.53
C LEU A 206 -8.61 -17.29 2.06
N SER A 207 -8.64 -18.53 1.57
CA SER A 207 -7.56 -19.48 1.83
C SER A 207 -6.22 -18.93 1.31
N GLY A 208 -5.10 -19.38 1.88
CA GLY A 208 -3.77 -18.93 1.41
C GLY A 208 -3.56 -19.18 -0.10
N SER A 209 -4.15 -20.24 -0.63
CA SER A 209 -4.12 -20.53 -2.06
C SER A 209 -4.99 -19.61 -2.91
N GLN A 210 -6.18 -19.22 -2.43
CA GLN A 210 -7.02 -18.22 -3.09
C GLN A 210 -6.35 -16.84 -3.07
N GLN A 211 -5.70 -16.47 -1.96
CA GLN A 211 -4.91 -15.23 -1.87
C GLN A 211 -3.76 -15.21 -2.87
N ASN A 212 -3.01 -16.32 -2.99
CA ASN A 212 -1.91 -16.46 -3.95
C ASN A 212 -2.41 -16.36 -5.39
N THR A 213 -3.52 -17.03 -5.69
CA THR A 213 -4.16 -17.03 -7.01
C THR A 213 -4.65 -15.63 -7.38
N LEU A 214 -5.37 -14.97 -6.48
CA LEU A 214 -5.83 -13.61 -6.65
C LEU A 214 -4.65 -12.67 -6.90
N THR A 215 -3.63 -12.72 -6.03
CA THR A 215 -2.41 -11.91 -6.16
C THR A 215 -1.72 -12.12 -7.51
N LEU A 216 -1.63 -13.37 -8.00
CA LEU A 216 -1.01 -13.70 -9.27
C LEU A 216 -1.78 -13.10 -10.45
N ILE A 217 -3.09 -13.26 -10.49
CA ILE A 217 -3.94 -12.79 -11.59
C ILE A 217 -3.95 -11.27 -11.62
N LEU A 218 -4.06 -10.69 -10.44
CA LEU A 218 -4.00 -9.27 -10.23
C LEU A 218 -2.64 -8.70 -10.71
N ASP A 219 -1.52 -9.33 -10.36
CA ASP A 219 -0.20 -8.98 -10.90
C ASP A 219 -0.13 -9.13 -12.43
N TRP A 220 -0.77 -10.17 -12.99
CA TRP A 220 -0.82 -10.37 -14.44
C TRP A 220 -1.66 -9.34 -15.16
N ILE A 221 -2.83 -8.97 -14.62
CA ILE A 221 -3.67 -7.88 -15.12
C ILE A 221 -2.85 -6.61 -15.12
N TYR A 222 -2.23 -6.27 -13.97
CA TYR A 222 -1.41 -5.09 -13.83
C TYR A 222 -0.28 -5.07 -14.88
N LYS A 223 0.49 -6.16 -15.02
CA LYS A 223 1.59 -6.24 -16.01
C LYS A 223 1.11 -6.18 -17.46
N ALA A 224 -0.01 -6.83 -17.77
CA ALA A 224 -0.53 -6.90 -19.13
C ALA A 224 -1.20 -5.58 -19.58
N SER A 225 -1.88 -4.89 -18.67
CA SER A 225 -2.57 -3.62 -18.93
C SER A 225 -1.72 -2.38 -18.61
N PHE A 226 -0.53 -2.54 -18.04
CA PHE A 226 0.33 -1.44 -17.57
C PHE A 226 0.53 -0.31 -18.58
N ASN A 227 0.65 -0.66 -19.87
CA ASN A 227 0.85 0.32 -20.94
C ASN A 227 -0.42 0.62 -21.76
N THR A 228 -1.47 -0.19 -21.61
CA THR A 228 -2.72 -0.07 -22.37
C THR A 228 -3.91 -0.47 -21.47
N PRO A 229 -4.39 0.44 -20.60
CA PRO A 229 -5.51 0.13 -19.73
C PRO A 229 -6.82 -0.09 -20.48
N GLU A 230 -7.51 -1.18 -20.18
CA GLU A 230 -8.87 -1.44 -20.65
C GLU A 230 -9.75 -1.90 -19.48
N GLN A 231 -10.39 -0.93 -18.82
CA GLN A 231 -11.15 -1.14 -17.58
C GLN A 231 -12.21 -2.24 -17.70
N GLN A 232 -12.97 -2.26 -18.80
CA GLN A 232 -13.98 -3.30 -19.03
C GLN A 232 -13.42 -4.73 -19.05
N LYS A 233 -12.17 -4.92 -19.52
CA LYS A 233 -11.48 -6.22 -19.49
C LYS A 233 -11.06 -6.58 -18.08
N MET A 234 -10.50 -5.61 -17.35
CA MET A 234 -10.05 -5.81 -15.98
C MET A 234 -11.21 -6.21 -15.06
N ASP A 235 -12.31 -5.43 -15.09
CA ASP A 235 -13.49 -5.65 -14.25
C ASP A 235 -14.09 -7.04 -14.50
N TYR A 236 -14.19 -7.47 -15.76
CA TYR A 236 -14.73 -8.79 -16.09
C TYR A 236 -13.81 -9.91 -15.60
N ILE A 237 -12.50 -9.84 -15.86
CA ILE A 237 -11.57 -10.90 -15.47
C ILE A 237 -11.58 -11.05 -13.95
N VAL A 238 -11.46 -9.97 -13.21
CA VAL A 238 -11.47 -10.01 -11.74
C VAL A 238 -12.78 -10.62 -11.22
N ASN A 239 -13.94 -10.14 -11.67
CA ASN A 239 -15.23 -10.69 -11.22
C ASN A 239 -15.37 -12.16 -11.57
N HIS A 240 -15.00 -12.54 -12.80
CA HIS A 240 -15.10 -13.91 -13.28
C HIS A 240 -14.18 -14.87 -12.53
N VAL A 241 -12.96 -14.43 -12.20
CA VAL A 241 -11.97 -15.18 -11.42
C VAL A 241 -12.48 -15.49 -10.02
N MET A 242 -13.12 -14.51 -9.39
CA MET A 242 -13.53 -14.56 -7.99
C MET A 242 -14.72 -15.49 -7.75
N GLU A 243 -15.48 -15.83 -8.79
CA GLU A 243 -16.58 -16.79 -8.75
C GLU A 243 -16.11 -18.26 -8.94
N LYS A 244 -14.81 -18.50 -9.17
CA LYS A 244 -14.29 -19.81 -9.61
C LYS A 244 -13.34 -20.45 -8.60
N SER A 245 -13.24 -21.78 -8.70
CA SER A 245 -12.37 -22.59 -7.85
C SER A 245 -10.90 -22.49 -8.28
N GLU A 246 -10.01 -22.66 -7.31
CA GLU A 246 -8.54 -22.62 -7.43
C GLU A 246 -7.91 -23.40 -8.62
N PRO A 247 -8.41 -24.58 -9.05
CA PRO A 247 -7.83 -25.34 -10.16
C PRO A 247 -7.88 -24.63 -11.52
N PHE A 248 -8.76 -23.65 -11.69
CA PHE A 248 -8.91 -22.90 -12.93
C PHE A 248 -7.62 -22.18 -13.36
N PHE A 249 -6.81 -21.72 -12.40
CA PHE A 249 -5.64 -20.87 -12.68
C PHE A 249 -4.34 -21.63 -12.91
N GLN A 250 -4.28 -22.90 -12.51
CA GLN A 250 -3.15 -23.76 -12.83
C GLN A 250 -3.09 -24.11 -14.33
N ARG A 251 -4.14 -23.82 -15.08
CA ARG A 251 -4.31 -24.18 -16.50
C ARG A 251 -3.82 -23.12 -17.49
N THR A 252 -3.42 -21.94 -17.01
CA THR A 252 -2.99 -20.85 -17.89
C THR A 252 -1.67 -20.25 -17.42
N SER A 253 -0.85 -19.81 -18.39
CA SER A 253 0.44 -19.16 -18.12
C SER A 253 0.34 -17.63 -18.29
N TYR A 254 1.25 -16.89 -17.65
CA TYR A 254 1.35 -15.44 -17.82
C TYR A 254 1.43 -15.02 -19.30
N ASN A 255 2.20 -15.74 -20.12
CA ASN A 255 2.36 -15.39 -21.54
C ASN A 255 1.04 -15.54 -22.31
N GLN A 256 0.28 -16.60 -22.04
CA GLN A 256 -1.05 -16.80 -22.64
C GLN A 256 -2.02 -15.72 -22.17
N PHE A 257 -2.05 -15.44 -20.87
CA PHE A 257 -2.88 -14.39 -20.28
C PHE A 257 -2.55 -13.00 -20.86
N SER A 258 -1.26 -12.65 -20.93
CA SER A 258 -0.78 -11.37 -21.48
C SER A 258 -1.14 -11.20 -22.95
N ASN A 259 -0.98 -12.26 -23.75
CA ASN A 259 -1.36 -12.25 -25.16
C ASN A 259 -2.87 -12.12 -25.34
N MET A 260 -3.67 -12.80 -24.52
CA MET A 260 -5.12 -12.65 -24.51
C MET A 260 -5.51 -11.20 -24.19
N MET A 261 -4.95 -10.63 -23.12
CA MET A 261 -5.27 -9.26 -22.69
C MET A 261 -4.98 -8.21 -23.77
N LYS A 262 -3.85 -8.35 -24.46
CA LYS A 262 -3.39 -7.40 -25.49
C LYS A 262 -4.13 -7.53 -26.82
N ASN A 263 -4.47 -8.75 -27.21
CA ASN A 263 -4.90 -9.03 -28.59
C ASN A 263 -6.38 -9.40 -28.72
N SER A 264 -7.06 -9.68 -27.61
CA SER A 264 -8.47 -10.08 -27.62
C SER A 264 -9.37 -8.94 -27.14
N ASN A 265 -10.57 -8.80 -27.71
CA ASN A 265 -11.61 -7.95 -27.15
C ASN A 265 -12.32 -8.62 -25.96
N ILE A 266 -13.21 -7.89 -25.28
CA ILE A 266 -13.91 -8.40 -24.10
C ILE A 266 -14.71 -9.69 -24.38
N HIS A 267 -15.33 -9.83 -25.55
CA HIS A 267 -16.12 -11.01 -25.89
C HIS A 267 -15.23 -12.25 -26.09
N GLN A 268 -14.06 -12.06 -26.70
CA GLN A 268 -13.06 -13.11 -26.87
C GLN A 268 -12.45 -13.54 -25.54
N ILE A 269 -12.21 -12.59 -24.62
CA ILE A 269 -11.76 -12.88 -23.25
C ILE A 269 -12.82 -13.69 -22.48
N LYS A 270 -14.09 -13.27 -22.55
CA LYS A 270 -15.23 -13.99 -21.95
C LYS A 270 -15.26 -15.44 -22.41
N LYS A 271 -15.18 -15.66 -23.71
CA LYS A 271 -15.22 -16.99 -24.32
C LYS A 271 -14.02 -17.85 -23.90
N TYR A 272 -12.81 -17.28 -23.91
CA TYR A 272 -11.61 -18.00 -23.51
C TYR A 272 -11.68 -18.47 -22.05
N LEU A 273 -12.10 -17.58 -21.15
CA LEU A 273 -12.22 -17.93 -19.74
C LEU A 273 -13.31 -19.01 -19.51
N GLN A 274 -14.44 -18.92 -20.20
CA GLN A 274 -15.46 -19.99 -20.16
C GLN A 274 -14.95 -21.34 -20.68
N GLN A 275 -14.07 -21.35 -21.69
CA GLN A 275 -13.48 -22.58 -22.22
C GLN A 275 -12.53 -23.26 -21.23
N LEU A 276 -11.73 -22.47 -20.51
CA LEU A 276 -10.84 -22.98 -19.46
C LEU A 276 -11.59 -23.67 -18.30
N GLU A 277 -12.88 -23.39 -18.13
CA GLU A 277 -13.74 -24.08 -17.15
C GLU A 277 -14.18 -25.47 -17.60
N GLN A 278 -14.20 -25.73 -18.91
CA GLN A 278 -14.72 -26.97 -19.49
C GLN A 278 -13.65 -28.05 -19.69
N GLU A 279 -12.37 -27.65 -19.65
CA GLU A 279 -11.20 -28.55 -19.68
C GLU A 279 -10.89 -29.12 -18.29
#